data_AF-A0A1B6LJT4-F1
#
_entry.id   AF-A0A1B6LJT4-F1
#
_cell.length_a   1.000
_cell.length_b   1.000
_cell.length_c   1.000
_cell.angle_alpha   90.00
_cell.angle_beta   90.00
_cell.angle_gamma   90.00
#
_symmetry.space_group_name_H-M   'P 1'
#
loop_
_entity.id
_entity.type
_entity.pdbx_description
1 polymer ?
#
loop_
_entity_poly.entity_id
_entity_poly.type
_entity_poly.pdbx_seq_one_letter_code
_entity_poly.pdbx_strand_id
1 'polypeptide(L)'
;EEVAEQEPAVEEKVKEQEPTDEDQLTLEFETPKIRRPRDHIGEILHLDPESAETEMLLAKTIETTLKDLKKLYDSAINPLEILFKYRDLSNRHFGDPEIFSKPLILFMGPWSGGKSTILNYLLDNEFKSSSLRTGAEPSPAYFNILMWGDREEVLDGTQLAADWTFSGLQKFGQGLLDRLRGLRLNAPLLEKVMQNYLFNIFIA
;
A
#
# COMPACT_ATOMS: atom_id res chain seq x y z
N GLU A 1 47.99 56.59 -4.93
CA GLU A 1 47.88 55.43 -5.84
C GLU A 1 48.56 54.27 -5.17
N GLU A 2 47.79 53.29 -4.71
CA GLU A 2 48.32 51.96 -4.42
C GLU A 2 47.19 50.98 -4.73
N VAL A 3 47.47 50.11 -5.69
CA VAL A 3 46.54 49.22 -6.38
C VAL A 3 46.37 47.98 -5.51
N ALA A 4 45.14 47.70 -5.09
CA ALA A 4 44.81 46.46 -4.39
C ALA A 4 44.69 45.31 -5.40
N GLU A 5 45.68 44.41 -5.40
CA GLU A 5 45.57 43.09 -6.04
C GLU A 5 44.61 42.21 -5.21
N GLN A 6 43.55 41.74 -5.87
CA GLN A 6 42.62 40.74 -5.34
C GLN A 6 43.14 39.33 -5.68
N GLU A 7 43.36 38.50 -4.67
CA GLU A 7 43.49 37.05 -4.81
C GLU A 7 42.10 36.44 -5.12
N PRO A 8 41.95 35.47 -6.04
CA PRO A 8 40.68 34.80 -6.25
C PRO A 8 40.49 33.65 -5.25
N ALA A 9 39.34 33.68 -4.56
CA ALA A 9 38.87 32.61 -3.69
C ALA A 9 38.57 31.33 -4.51
N VAL A 10 39.03 30.20 -3.99
CA VAL A 10 38.82 28.86 -4.54
C VAL A 10 37.36 28.44 -4.31
N GLU A 11 36.59 28.28 -5.39
CA GLU A 11 35.26 27.66 -5.35
C GLU A 11 35.38 26.15 -5.08
N GLU A 12 34.97 25.73 -3.88
CA GLU A 12 34.70 24.33 -3.57
C GLU A 12 33.48 23.86 -4.39
N LYS A 13 33.73 23.00 -5.37
CA LYS A 13 32.69 22.25 -6.07
C LYS A 13 31.97 21.33 -5.09
N VAL A 14 30.76 21.71 -4.69
CA VAL A 14 29.80 20.81 -4.05
C VAL A 14 29.48 19.70 -5.05
N LYS A 15 29.90 18.47 -4.73
CA LYS A 15 29.48 17.27 -5.45
C LYS A 15 27.97 17.09 -5.27
N GLU A 16 27.22 17.20 -6.35
CA GLU A 16 25.85 16.70 -6.44
C GLU A 16 25.88 15.19 -6.09
N GLN A 17 25.32 14.85 -4.93
CA GLN A 17 25.06 13.47 -4.54
C GLN A 17 23.81 13.01 -5.29
N GLU A 18 23.86 11.81 -5.88
CA GLU A 18 22.67 11.20 -6.48
C GLU A 18 21.57 11.03 -5.41
N PRO A 19 20.30 11.32 -5.73
CA PRO A 19 19.21 11.28 -4.77
C PRO A 19 19.00 9.85 -4.27
N THR A 20 18.99 9.70 -2.95
CA THR A 20 18.74 8.43 -2.25
C THR A 20 17.33 7.91 -2.58
N ASP A 21 17.09 6.60 -2.46
CA ASP A 21 15.77 5.99 -2.72
C ASP A 21 14.64 6.62 -1.87
N GLU A 22 14.96 7.18 -0.70
CA GLU A 22 14.05 7.95 0.15
C GLU A 22 13.71 9.33 -0.45
N ASP A 23 14.69 10.02 -1.04
CA ASP A 23 14.53 11.35 -1.66
C ASP A 23 13.71 11.30 -2.96
N GLN A 24 13.72 10.15 -3.65
CA GLN A 24 12.91 9.94 -4.84
C GLN A 24 11.40 9.81 -4.53
N LEU A 25 11.03 9.61 -3.27
CA LEU A 25 9.63 9.60 -2.81
C LEU A 25 9.17 10.98 -2.29
N THR A 26 10.05 11.77 -1.66
CA THR A 26 9.69 13.04 -1.04
C THR A 26 9.95 14.23 -1.96
N LEU A 27 9.11 14.42 -2.97
CA LEU A 27 9.04 15.72 -3.66
C LEU A 27 8.38 16.74 -2.72
N GLU A 28 9.08 17.83 -2.39
CA GLU A 28 8.49 18.97 -1.69
C GLU A 28 7.49 19.66 -2.62
N PHE A 29 6.20 19.40 -2.41
CA PHE A 29 5.15 20.07 -3.16
C PHE A 29 4.68 21.32 -2.43
N GLU A 30 4.66 22.47 -3.12
CA GLU A 30 3.92 23.63 -2.64
C GLU A 30 2.41 23.29 -2.63
N THR A 31 1.82 23.24 -1.44
CA THR A 31 0.39 22.93 -1.30
C THR A 31 -0.45 24.04 -1.94
N PRO A 32 -1.29 23.74 -2.95
CA PRO A 32 -2.16 24.74 -3.55
C PRO A 32 -3.21 25.24 -2.53
N LYS A 33 -3.48 26.55 -2.56
CA LYS A 33 -4.43 27.23 -1.64
C LYS A 33 -5.88 26.73 -1.76
N ILE A 34 -6.27 26.19 -2.92
CA ILE A 34 -7.61 25.64 -3.17
C ILE A 34 -7.44 24.17 -3.53
N ARG A 35 -7.87 23.28 -2.63
CA ARG A 35 -7.89 21.84 -2.86
C ARG A 35 -9.24 21.42 -3.45
N ARG A 36 -9.24 20.29 -4.16
CA ARG A 36 -10.49 19.67 -4.64
C ARG A 36 -11.33 19.25 -3.42
N PRO A 37 -12.64 19.56 -3.38
CA PRO A 37 -13.50 19.16 -2.26
C PRO A 37 -13.70 17.65 -2.25
N ARG A 38 -13.80 17.07 -1.05
CA ARG A 38 -13.80 15.61 -0.85
C ARG A 38 -14.92 15.09 0.04
N ASP A 39 -15.89 15.95 0.35
CA ASP A 39 -16.96 15.63 1.29
C ASP A 39 -17.77 14.41 0.82
N HIS A 40 -17.98 14.29 -0.49
CA HIS A 40 -18.60 13.12 -1.13
C HIS A 40 -17.91 11.78 -0.83
N ILE A 41 -16.59 11.76 -0.56
CA ILE A 41 -15.88 10.52 -0.23
C ILE A 41 -16.33 10.02 1.14
N GLY A 42 -16.50 10.95 2.09
CA GLY A 42 -17.00 10.63 3.43
C GLY A 42 -18.42 10.06 3.38
N GLU A 43 -19.28 10.68 2.57
CA GLU A 43 -20.67 10.23 2.36
C GLU A 43 -20.75 8.85 1.69
N ILE A 44 -20.00 8.63 0.59
CA ILE A 44 -20.02 7.37 -0.18
C ILE A 44 -19.47 6.21 0.65
N LEU A 45 -18.40 6.45 1.40
CA LEU A 45 -17.75 5.43 2.22
C LEU A 45 -18.27 5.45 3.66
N HIS A 46 -19.44 6.07 3.90
CA HIS A 46 -20.18 6.06 5.16
C HIS A 46 -19.27 6.24 6.38
N LEU A 47 -18.38 7.24 6.34
CA LEU A 47 -17.41 7.50 7.42
C LEU A 47 -18.07 8.13 8.66
N ASP A 48 -19.38 8.31 8.64
CA ASP A 48 -20.17 8.88 9.71
C ASP A 48 -20.29 7.93 10.92
N PRO A 49 -20.32 8.47 12.15
CA PRO A 49 -20.39 7.67 13.37
C PRO A 49 -21.69 6.84 13.48
N GLU A 50 -22.76 7.23 12.80
CA GLU A 50 -24.02 6.48 12.76
C GLU A 50 -23.88 5.13 12.03
N SER A 51 -22.99 5.04 11.05
CA SER A 51 -22.75 3.80 10.28
C SER A 51 -21.83 2.83 11.03
N ALA A 52 -21.10 3.31 12.04
CA ALA A 52 -20.13 2.50 12.80
C ALA A 52 -20.79 1.31 13.51
N GLU A 53 -21.99 1.48 14.08
CA GLU A 53 -22.71 0.39 14.76
C GLU A 53 -23.11 -0.71 13.77
N THR A 54 -23.63 -0.33 12.60
CA THR A 54 -24.00 -1.30 11.55
C THR A 54 -22.79 -2.06 11.04
N GLU A 55 -21.65 -1.39 10.88
CA GLU A 55 -20.41 -2.01 10.43
C GLU A 55 -19.83 -2.98 11.45
N MET A 56 -19.90 -2.66 12.74
CA MET A 56 -19.48 -3.58 13.80
C MET A 56 -20.31 -4.89 13.77
N LEU A 57 -21.62 -4.79 13.55
CA LEU A 57 -22.49 -5.97 13.43
C LEU A 57 -22.17 -6.80 12.18
N LEU A 58 -21.90 -6.12 11.05
CA LEU A 58 -21.47 -6.77 9.82
C LEU A 58 -20.13 -7.48 9.99
N ALA A 59 -19.14 -6.83 10.61
CA ALA A 59 -17.81 -7.40 10.86
C ALA A 59 -17.90 -8.70 11.70
N LYS A 60 -18.71 -8.70 12.76
CA LYS A 60 -18.95 -9.89 13.58
C LYS A 60 -19.62 -11.03 12.79
N THR A 61 -20.55 -10.67 11.91
CA THR A 61 -21.23 -11.65 11.05
C THR A 61 -20.24 -12.27 10.06
N ILE A 62 -19.43 -11.43 9.40
CA ILE A 62 -18.36 -11.85 8.48
C ILE A 62 -17.38 -12.78 9.19
N GLU A 63 -16.89 -12.43 10.39
CA GLU A 63 -15.96 -13.25 11.15
C GLU A 63 -16.54 -14.64 11.44
N THR A 64 -17.82 -14.71 11.81
CA THR A 64 -18.52 -15.97 12.06
C THR A 64 -18.64 -16.80 10.78
N THR A 65 -19.03 -16.18 9.67
CA THR A 65 -19.14 -16.84 8.36
C THR A 65 -17.79 -17.36 7.87
N LEU A 66 -16.70 -16.60 8.03
CA LEU A 66 -15.34 -17.03 7.65
C LEU A 66 -14.86 -18.22 8.50
N LYS A 67 -15.17 -18.23 9.81
CA LYS A 67 -14.87 -19.37 10.68
C LYS A 67 -15.61 -20.64 10.24
N ASP A 68 -16.88 -20.51 9.84
CA ASP A 68 -17.66 -21.64 9.36
C ASP A 68 -17.19 -22.12 7.98
N LEU A 69 -16.77 -21.20 7.11
CA LEU A 69 -16.12 -21.53 5.83
C LEU A 69 -14.83 -22.33 6.07
N LYS A 70 -13.99 -21.92 7.03
CA LYS A 70 -12.79 -22.67 7.40
C LYS A 70 -13.11 -24.08 7.89
N LYS A 71 -14.09 -24.23 8.80
CA LYS A 71 -14.51 -25.58 9.26
C LYS A 71 -14.99 -26.45 8.11
N LEU A 72 -15.72 -25.89 7.16
CA LEU A 72 -16.18 -26.61 5.97
C LEU A 72 -15.00 -27.05 5.10
N TYR A 73 -14.03 -26.15 4.87
CA TYR A 73 -12.82 -26.46 4.12
C TYR A 73 -12.03 -27.60 4.78
N ASP A 74 -11.78 -27.51 6.08
CA ASP A 74 -11.00 -28.50 6.83
C ASP A 74 -11.69 -29.88 6.87
N SER A 75 -13.02 -29.91 6.96
CA SER A 75 -13.78 -31.17 7.08
C SER A 75 -14.08 -31.84 5.75
N ALA A 76 -14.35 -31.06 4.69
CA ALA A 76 -14.85 -31.60 3.42
C ALA A 76 -13.83 -31.50 2.28
N ILE A 77 -13.05 -30.41 2.19
CA ILE A 77 -12.21 -30.13 1.02
C ILE A 77 -10.78 -30.64 1.23
N ASN A 78 -10.16 -30.32 2.36
CA ASN A 78 -8.78 -30.72 2.67
C ASN A 78 -8.53 -32.24 2.57
N PRO A 79 -9.43 -33.14 3.05
CA PRO A 79 -9.24 -34.58 2.86
C PRO A 79 -9.20 -35.01 1.39
N LEU A 80 -9.97 -34.36 0.53
CA LEU A 80 -10.00 -34.64 -0.91
C LEU A 80 -8.72 -34.13 -1.60
N GLU A 81 -8.24 -32.95 -1.22
CA GLU A 81 -6.98 -32.41 -1.75
C GLU A 81 -5.81 -33.35 -1.46
N ILE A 82 -5.77 -33.91 -0.24
CA ILE A 82 -4.75 -34.88 0.17
C ILE A 82 -4.91 -36.19 -0.60
N LEU A 83 -6.13 -36.74 -0.68
CA LEU A 83 -6.40 -38.01 -1.35
C LEU A 83 -6.01 -37.98 -2.84
N PHE A 84 -6.34 -36.90 -3.52
CA PHE A 84 -6.06 -36.73 -4.95
C PHE A 84 -4.74 -36.02 -5.25
N LYS A 85 -3.92 -35.73 -4.23
CA LYS A 85 -2.64 -35.01 -4.35
C LYS A 85 -2.77 -33.72 -5.16
N TYR A 86 -3.81 -32.94 -4.90
CA TYR A 86 -4.12 -31.73 -5.67
C TYR A 86 -2.98 -30.70 -5.62
N ARG A 87 -2.22 -30.69 -4.52
CA ARG A 87 -1.04 -29.83 -4.31
C ARG A 87 0.11 -30.14 -5.27
N ASP A 88 0.19 -31.36 -5.80
CA ASP A 88 1.20 -31.74 -6.81
C ASP A 88 0.79 -31.29 -8.21
N LEU A 89 -0.52 -31.07 -8.43
CA LEU A 89 -1.10 -30.68 -9.72
C LEU A 89 -1.27 -29.16 -9.86
N SER A 90 -1.32 -28.44 -8.73
CA SER A 90 -1.62 -27.01 -8.68
C SER A 90 -0.76 -26.30 -7.63
N ASN A 91 -0.15 -25.18 -8.02
CA ASN A 91 0.55 -24.29 -7.08
C ASN A 91 -0.39 -23.44 -6.21
N ARG A 92 -1.72 -23.60 -6.36
CA ARG A 92 -2.72 -22.88 -5.56
C ARG A 92 -2.89 -23.59 -4.24
N HIS A 93 -2.46 -22.94 -3.16
CA HIS A 93 -2.45 -23.49 -1.81
C HIS A 93 -3.50 -22.79 -0.97
N PHE A 94 -4.69 -23.39 -0.86
CA PHE A 94 -5.74 -22.81 -0.05
C PHE A 94 -5.41 -22.95 1.44
N GLY A 95 -5.35 -21.81 2.13
CA GLY A 95 -4.92 -21.75 3.53
C GLY A 95 -5.53 -20.58 4.26
N ASP A 96 -5.23 -20.49 5.56
CA ASP A 96 -5.77 -19.45 6.45
C ASP A 96 -5.61 -18.02 5.90
N PRO A 97 -4.45 -17.62 5.33
CA PRO A 97 -4.33 -16.29 4.75
C PRO A 97 -5.31 -16.03 3.61
N GLU A 98 -5.71 -17.03 2.82
CA GLU A 98 -6.63 -16.87 1.69
C GLU A 98 -8.11 -16.80 2.13
N ILE A 99 -8.44 -17.41 3.27
CA ILE A 99 -9.79 -17.38 3.85
C ILE A 99 -9.98 -16.08 4.66
N PHE A 100 -8.99 -15.74 5.47
CA PHE A 100 -9.07 -14.58 6.37
C PHE A 100 -8.44 -13.32 5.78
N SER A 101 -7.96 -13.35 4.53
CA SER A 101 -7.32 -12.18 3.92
C SER A 101 -8.25 -10.99 3.92
N LYS A 102 -7.62 -9.87 4.27
CA LYS A 102 -8.04 -8.51 3.99
C LYS A 102 -8.44 -8.37 2.49
N PRO A 103 -9.70 -8.05 2.09
CA PRO A 103 -10.01 -7.70 0.70
C PRO A 103 -8.97 -6.72 0.13
N LEU A 104 -8.60 -6.86 -1.14
CA LEU A 104 -7.49 -6.09 -1.73
C LEU A 104 -8.00 -5.33 -2.95
N ILE A 105 -7.74 -4.02 -3.01
CA ILE A 105 -8.04 -3.21 -4.19
C ILE A 105 -6.77 -3.08 -5.01
N LEU A 106 -6.82 -3.59 -6.23
CA LEU A 106 -5.72 -3.61 -7.16
C LEU A 106 -5.94 -2.57 -8.26
N PHE A 107 -5.07 -1.56 -8.31
CA PHE A 107 -5.06 -0.57 -9.39
C PHE A 107 -4.06 -0.99 -10.46
N MET A 108 -4.57 -1.37 -11.63
CA MET A 108 -3.79 -1.71 -12.82
C MET A 108 -4.17 -0.80 -13.98
N GLY A 109 -3.19 -0.47 -14.82
CA GLY A 109 -3.41 0.36 -15.99
C GLY A 109 -2.11 0.77 -16.65
N PRO A 110 -2.17 1.40 -17.83
CA PRO A 110 -0.98 1.86 -18.54
C PRO A 110 -0.19 2.87 -17.70
N TRP A 111 1.05 3.08 -18.11
CA TRP A 111 1.88 4.13 -17.53
C TRP A 111 1.22 5.50 -17.71
N SER A 112 1.35 6.35 -16.69
CA SER A 112 0.70 7.67 -16.63
C SER A 112 -0.85 7.68 -16.64
N GLY A 113 -1.51 6.53 -16.42
CA GLY A 113 -2.97 6.42 -16.33
C GLY A 113 -3.61 7.00 -15.06
N GLY A 114 -2.88 7.78 -14.25
CA GLY A 114 -3.41 8.45 -13.06
C GLY A 114 -3.62 7.56 -11.82
N LYS A 115 -3.06 6.35 -11.78
CA LYS A 115 -3.21 5.38 -10.65
C LYS A 115 -2.70 5.94 -9.32
N SER A 116 -1.48 6.48 -9.31
CA SER A 116 -0.92 7.12 -8.10
C SER A 116 -1.70 8.38 -7.73
N THR A 117 -2.20 9.12 -8.72
CA THR A 117 -2.98 10.34 -8.52
C THR A 117 -4.32 10.06 -7.86
N ILE A 118 -5.07 9.05 -8.33
CA ILE A 118 -6.36 8.70 -7.70
C ILE A 118 -6.16 8.19 -6.28
N LEU A 119 -5.05 7.50 -5.99
CA LEU A 119 -4.77 7.03 -4.64
C LEU A 119 -4.42 8.16 -3.68
N ASN A 120 -3.56 9.10 -4.10
CA ASN A 120 -3.30 10.29 -3.29
C ASN A 120 -4.60 11.09 -3.05
N TYR A 121 -5.45 11.19 -4.07
CA TYR A 121 -6.76 11.82 -3.99
C TYR A 121 -7.74 11.09 -3.07
N LEU A 122 -7.74 9.76 -3.02
CA LEU A 122 -8.62 9.00 -2.12
C LEU A 122 -8.13 9.00 -0.67
N LEU A 123 -6.82 9.13 -0.45
CA LEU A 123 -6.20 9.00 0.87
C LEU A 123 -5.88 10.32 1.57
N ASP A 124 -6.04 11.44 0.87
CA ASP A 124 -5.59 12.75 1.38
C ASP A 124 -4.10 12.79 1.62
N ASN A 125 -3.41 12.17 0.67
CA ASN A 125 -1.97 12.07 0.63
C ASN A 125 -1.38 12.92 -0.51
N GLU A 126 -2.18 13.78 -1.14
CA GLU A 126 -1.67 14.76 -2.09
C GLU A 126 -0.79 15.77 -1.33
N PHE A 127 0.43 15.99 -1.82
CA PHE A 127 1.37 17.00 -1.30
C PHE A 127 1.95 16.73 0.10
N LYS A 128 1.94 15.46 0.54
CA LYS A 128 2.69 15.01 1.73
C LYS A 128 4.02 14.39 1.32
N SER A 129 4.96 14.33 2.26
CA SER A 129 6.22 13.58 2.10
C SER A 129 5.99 12.12 1.72
N SER A 130 4.91 11.54 2.22
CA SER A 130 4.50 10.17 1.94
C SER A 130 3.66 10.01 0.66
N SER A 131 3.50 11.07 -0.15
CA SER A 131 2.71 11.02 -1.38
C SER A 131 3.29 10.03 -2.40
N LEU A 132 2.40 9.29 -3.08
CA LEU A 132 2.85 8.42 -4.16
C LEU A 132 3.35 9.28 -5.33
N ARG A 133 4.49 8.90 -5.91
CA ARG A 133 5.06 9.60 -7.07
C ARG A 133 4.06 9.66 -8.22
N THR A 134 3.69 10.89 -8.61
CA THR A 134 2.85 11.19 -9.76
C THR A 134 3.69 11.94 -10.79
N GLY A 135 4.33 11.21 -11.71
CA GLY A 135 5.18 11.80 -12.74
C GLY A 135 5.18 10.99 -14.03
N ALA A 136 5.42 11.68 -15.14
CA ALA A 136 5.56 11.07 -16.47
C ALA A 136 7.00 10.55 -16.72
N GLU A 137 7.77 10.30 -15.66
CA GLU A 137 9.07 9.61 -15.75
C GLU A 137 8.92 8.14 -15.35
N PRO A 138 9.55 7.22 -16.09
CA PRO A 138 9.43 5.80 -15.83
C PRO A 138 10.04 5.54 -14.46
N SER A 139 9.19 5.39 -13.46
CA SER A 139 9.63 4.95 -12.14
C SER A 139 10.06 3.49 -12.25
N PRO A 140 11.03 3.03 -11.44
CA PRO A 140 11.27 1.61 -11.32
C PRO A 140 9.95 0.91 -10.97
N ALA A 141 9.68 -0.24 -11.59
CA ALA A 141 8.41 -0.95 -11.43
C ALA A 141 8.32 -1.59 -10.04
N TYR A 142 8.05 -0.76 -9.03
CA TYR A 142 7.73 -1.16 -7.68
C TYR A 142 6.24 -1.42 -7.54
N PHE A 143 5.94 -2.52 -6.86
CA PHE A 143 4.62 -2.83 -6.37
C PHE A 143 4.43 -2.15 -5.03
N ASN A 144 3.60 -1.09 -5.02
CA ASN A 144 3.33 -0.33 -3.80
C ASN A 144 2.09 -0.90 -3.12
N ILE A 145 2.22 -1.19 -1.83
CA ILE A 145 1.16 -1.66 -0.94
C ILE A 145 0.85 -0.56 0.06
N LEU A 146 -0.32 0.07 -0.04
CA LEU A 146 -0.76 1.03 0.96
C LEU A 146 -1.61 0.34 2.01
N MET A 147 -1.30 0.60 3.27
CA MET A 147 -1.92 -0.02 4.43
C MET A 147 -2.09 0.99 5.57
N TRP A 148 -3.06 0.76 6.44
CA TRP A 148 -3.22 1.61 7.62
C TRP A 148 -2.08 1.40 8.62
N GLY A 149 -1.68 2.47 9.30
CA GLY A 149 -0.84 2.42 10.49
C GLY A 149 -0.93 3.72 11.27
N ASP A 150 -0.70 3.65 12.59
CA ASP A 150 -0.72 4.82 13.48
C ASP A 150 0.31 5.88 13.08
N ARG A 151 1.43 5.43 12.50
CA ARG A 151 2.56 6.25 12.05
C ARG A 151 2.88 5.97 10.60
N GLU A 152 3.32 7.01 9.91
CA GLU A 152 3.82 6.88 8.55
C GLU A 152 5.14 6.12 8.56
N GLU A 153 5.18 5.01 7.84
CA GLU A 153 6.33 4.09 7.80
C GLU A 153 6.42 3.43 6.43
N VAL A 154 7.63 3.36 5.88
CA VAL A 154 7.92 2.61 4.65
C VAL A 154 8.46 1.23 5.04
N LEU A 155 7.85 0.18 4.51
CA LEU A 155 8.24 -1.20 4.73
C LEU A 155 8.89 -1.78 3.47
N ASP A 156 9.93 -2.59 3.64
CA ASP A 156 10.47 -3.39 2.54
C ASP A 156 9.60 -4.64 2.29
N GLY A 157 9.82 -5.31 1.15
CA GLY A 157 9.07 -6.49 0.77
C GLY A 157 9.25 -7.68 1.72
N THR A 158 10.39 -7.79 2.39
CA THR A 158 10.66 -8.88 3.35
C THR A 158 9.88 -8.66 4.64
N GLN A 159 9.86 -7.42 5.14
CA GLN A 159 9.06 -6.99 6.29
C GLN A 159 7.56 -7.13 6.01
N LEU A 160 7.11 -6.75 4.82
CA LEU A 160 5.72 -6.96 4.40
C LEU A 160 5.37 -8.44 4.40
N ALA A 161 6.21 -9.27 3.80
CA ALA A 161 5.97 -10.71 3.71
C ALA A 161 6.09 -11.44 5.06
N ALA A 162 6.61 -10.78 6.10
CA ALA A 162 6.55 -11.30 7.46
C ALA A 162 5.16 -11.16 8.10
N ASP A 163 4.31 -10.24 7.62
CA ASP A 163 2.90 -10.17 8.00
C ASP A 163 2.15 -11.36 7.39
N TRP A 164 1.34 -12.04 8.19
CA TRP A 164 0.54 -13.20 7.76
C TRP A 164 -0.31 -12.89 6.53
N THR A 165 -0.77 -11.63 6.39
CA THR A 165 -1.56 -11.12 5.27
C THR A 165 -0.83 -11.28 3.93
N PHE A 166 0.49 -11.07 3.92
CA PHE A 166 1.31 -11.05 2.71
C PHE A 166 2.35 -12.16 2.66
N SER A 167 2.38 -13.04 3.67
CA SER A 167 3.23 -14.23 3.71
C SER A 167 3.15 -15.07 2.43
N GLY A 168 1.97 -15.12 1.80
CA GLY A 168 1.78 -15.78 0.51
C GLY A 168 2.59 -15.21 -0.65
N LEU A 169 3.14 -13.98 -0.54
CA LEU A 169 3.99 -13.37 -1.57
C LEU A 169 5.40 -13.99 -1.59
N GLN A 170 5.86 -14.59 -0.50
CA GLN A 170 7.18 -15.24 -0.43
C GLN A 170 7.35 -16.35 -1.47
N LYS A 171 6.25 -17.00 -1.88
CA LYS A 171 6.27 -18.06 -2.90
C LYS A 171 6.74 -17.61 -4.27
N PHE A 172 6.70 -16.30 -4.56
CA PHE A 172 7.19 -15.74 -5.82
C PHE A 172 8.70 -15.46 -5.80
N GLY A 173 9.36 -15.64 -4.66
CA GLY A 173 10.81 -15.50 -4.50
C GLY A 173 11.29 -14.05 -4.29
N GLN A 174 12.60 -13.94 -4.06
CA GLN A 174 13.23 -12.67 -3.65
C GLN A 174 13.06 -11.55 -4.68
N GLY A 175 13.08 -11.87 -5.98
CA GLY A 175 12.95 -10.85 -7.03
C GLY A 175 11.63 -10.08 -7.02
N LEU A 176 10.53 -10.68 -6.52
CA LEU A 176 9.29 -9.94 -6.27
C LEU A 176 9.41 -9.07 -5.01
N LEU A 177 9.98 -9.61 -3.93
CA LEU A 177 10.11 -8.91 -2.65
C LEU A 177 11.00 -7.67 -2.78
N ASP A 178 12.05 -7.72 -3.58
CA ASP A 178 12.93 -6.57 -3.86
C ASP A 178 12.20 -5.43 -4.60
N ARG A 179 11.11 -5.77 -5.31
CA ARG A 179 10.24 -4.83 -6.01
C ARG A 179 8.97 -4.49 -5.23
N LEU A 180 8.81 -5.02 -4.02
CA LEU A 180 7.63 -4.79 -3.20
C LEU A 180 7.93 -3.72 -2.15
N ARG A 181 7.06 -2.73 -2.02
CA ARG A 181 7.17 -1.65 -1.04
C ARG A 181 5.85 -1.46 -0.30
N GLY A 182 5.92 -1.34 1.01
CA GLY A 182 4.78 -1.05 1.86
C GLY A 182 4.80 0.40 2.31
N LEU A 183 3.64 1.04 2.36
CA LEU A 183 3.46 2.37 2.89
C LEU A 183 2.34 2.34 3.92
N ARG A 184 2.70 2.50 5.19
CA ARG A 184 1.75 2.72 6.28
C ARG A 184 1.36 4.18 6.31
N LEU A 185 0.07 4.47 6.32
CA LEU A 185 -0.46 5.82 6.41
C LEU A 185 -1.57 5.88 7.46
N ASN A 186 -1.59 6.99 8.20
CA ASN A 186 -2.71 7.32 9.06
C ASN A 186 -3.78 8.04 8.23
N ALA A 187 -4.61 7.27 7.54
CA ALA A 187 -5.73 7.77 6.74
C ALA A 187 -7.04 7.14 7.24
N PRO A 188 -8.08 7.94 7.56
CA PRO A 188 -9.38 7.42 8.00
C PRO A 188 -10.02 6.47 7.00
N LEU A 189 -9.77 6.70 5.69
CA LEU A 189 -10.20 5.78 4.65
C LEU A 189 -9.55 4.42 4.86
N LEU A 190 -8.21 4.35 4.94
CA LEU A 190 -7.48 3.10 5.19
C LEU A 190 -7.83 2.48 6.53
N GLU A 191 -8.19 3.28 7.54
CA GLU A 191 -8.64 2.80 8.83
C GLU A 191 -9.98 2.09 8.73
N LYS A 192 -11.00 2.67 8.10
CA LYS A 192 -12.27 1.98 7.83
C LYS A 192 -12.06 0.76 6.91
N VAL A 193 -11.20 0.96 5.92
CA VAL A 193 -10.64 0.01 4.94
C VAL A 193 -9.51 -0.83 5.58
N MET A 194 -9.50 -0.98 6.92
CA MET A 194 -8.68 -1.93 7.72
C MET A 194 -9.45 -2.46 8.96
N GLN A 195 -10.33 -1.68 9.58
CA GLN A 195 -11.06 -1.99 10.81
C GLN A 195 -12.39 -2.72 10.55
N ASN A 196 -13.10 -2.41 9.46
CA ASN A 196 -14.45 -2.93 9.21
C ASN A 196 -14.54 -3.82 7.97
N TYR A 197 -13.92 -3.38 6.89
CA TYR A 197 -13.49 -4.28 5.83
C TYR A 197 -11.98 -4.11 5.76
N LEU A 198 -11.23 -5.18 6.00
CA LEU A 198 -9.77 -5.11 6.08
C LEU A 198 -9.16 -4.94 4.68
N PHE A 199 -8.29 -4.00 4.34
CA PHE A 199 -7.67 -3.98 2.99
C PHE A 199 -6.19 -3.55 2.92
N ASN A 200 -5.62 -3.78 1.73
CA ASN A 200 -4.40 -3.13 1.25
C ASN A 200 -4.58 -2.69 -0.22
N ILE A 201 -3.84 -1.67 -0.66
CA ILE A 201 -3.90 -1.16 -2.04
C ILE A 201 -2.64 -1.55 -2.78
N PHE A 202 -2.75 -2.30 -3.88
CA PHE A 202 -1.62 -2.69 -4.71
C PHE A 202 -1.59 -1.85 -6.00
N ILE A 203 -0.43 -1.27 -6.32
CA ILE A 203 -0.17 -0.57 -7.60
C ILE A 203 0.76 -1.44 -8.44
N ALA A 204 0.36 -1.73 -9.68
CA ALA A 204 1.25 -2.25 -10.73
C ALA A 204 1.51 -1.20 -11.82
#